data_AF-A0A843CU04-F1
#
_entry.id   AF-A0A843CU04-F1
#
_cell.length_a   1.000
_cell.length_b   1.000
_cell.length_c   1.000
_cell.angle_alpha   90.00
_cell.angle_beta   90.00
_cell.angle_gamma   90.00
#
_symmetry.space_group_name_H-M   'P 1'
#
loop_
_entity.id
_entity.type
_entity.pdbx_description
1 polymer ?
#
loop_
_entity_poly.entity_id
_entity_poly.type
_entity_poly.pdbx_seq_one_letter_code
_entity_poly.pdbx_strand_id
1 'polypeptide(L)'
;MSKRAFKGIFVAGLLLVVLVGAIAVADFQPAYDEPQSIPTFTTAHDPELNIYDEDGNLKENSLPFAIFEQFGFVLIPLAVLMFGAMVGGVVISREEVEE
;
A
#
# COMPACT_ATOMS: atom_id res chain seq x y z
N MET A 1 -7.32 -15.15 -30.22
CA MET A 1 -7.29 -14.21 -29.07
C MET A 1 -7.29 -12.78 -29.59
N SER A 2 -8.16 -11.89 -29.09
CA SER A 2 -8.22 -10.51 -29.58
C SER A 2 -7.02 -9.70 -29.08
N LYS A 3 -6.57 -8.68 -29.83
CA LYS A 3 -5.49 -7.77 -29.41
C LYS A 3 -5.79 -7.09 -28.06
N ARG A 4 -7.06 -6.98 -27.69
CA ARG A 4 -7.52 -6.41 -26.41
C ARG A 4 -7.30 -7.39 -25.26
N ALA A 5 -7.65 -8.66 -25.44
CA ALA A 5 -7.41 -9.71 -24.45
C ALA A 5 -5.92 -9.89 -24.15
N PHE A 6 -5.07 -9.81 -25.18
CA PHE A 6 -3.62 -9.89 -25.01
C PHE A 6 -3.06 -8.75 -24.14
N LYS A 7 -3.52 -7.51 -24.34
CA LYS A 7 -3.12 -6.35 -23.52
C LYS A 7 -3.55 -6.51 -22.06
N GLY A 8 -4.76 -7.02 -21.81
CA GLY A 8 -5.24 -7.29 -20.46
C GLY A 8 -4.37 -8.31 -19.72
N ILE A 9 -4.05 -9.43 -20.36
CA ILE A 9 -3.18 -10.47 -19.79
C ILE A 9 -1.77 -9.93 -19.54
N PHE A 10 -1.23 -9.13 -20.46
CA PHE A 10 0.09 -8.53 -20.30
C PHE A 10 0.15 -7.58 -19.09
N VAL A 11 -0.84 -6.69 -18.95
CA VAL A 11 -0.93 -5.76 -17.82
C VAL A 11 -1.11 -6.51 -16.50
N ALA A 12 -1.99 -7.53 -16.47
CA ALA A 12 -2.20 -8.36 -15.29
C ALA A 12 -0.93 -9.12 -14.88
N GLY A 13 -0.20 -9.69 -15.86
CA GLY A 13 1.06 -10.36 -15.62
C GLY A 13 2.14 -9.42 -15.08
N LEU A 14 2.22 -8.19 -15.62
CA LEU A 14 3.17 -7.18 -15.15
C LEU A 14 2.85 -6.74 -13.71
N LEU A 15 1.58 -6.52 -13.39
CA LEU A 15 1.13 -6.22 -12.02
C LEU A 15 1.46 -7.33 -11.04
N LEU A 16 1.28 -8.59 -11.45
CA LEU A 16 1.64 -9.75 -10.63
C LEU A 16 3.14 -9.78 -10.32
N VAL A 17 4.00 -9.48 -11.30
CA VAL A 17 5.46 -9.40 -11.09
C VAL A 17 5.82 -8.29 -10.10
N VAL A 18 5.21 -7.10 -10.22
CA VAL A 18 5.44 -6.00 -9.28
C VAL A 18 5.00 -6.37 -7.86
N LEU A 19 3.85 -7.04 -7.72
CA LEU A 19 3.35 -7.49 -6.42
C LEU A 19 4.31 -8.50 -5.77
N VAL A 20 4.75 -9.51 -6.52
CA VAL A 20 5.70 -10.53 -6.03
C VAL A 20 7.04 -9.87 -5.65
N GLY A 21 7.52 -8.93 -6.47
CA GLY A 21 8.71 -8.16 -6.17
C GLY A 21 8.57 -7.38 -4.87
N ALA A 22 7.47 -6.63 -4.71
CA ALA A 22 7.21 -5.84 -3.51
C ALA A 22 7.15 -6.70 -2.23
N ILE A 23 6.53 -7.88 -2.30
CA ILE A 23 6.52 -8.82 -1.17
C ILE A 23 7.92 -9.36 -0.88
N ALA A 24 8.73 -9.63 -1.90
CA ALA A 24 10.06 -10.20 -1.72
C ALA A 24 11.07 -9.24 -1.06
N VAL A 25 10.91 -7.92 -1.26
CA VAL A 25 11.74 -6.89 -0.60
C VAL A 25 11.09 -6.29 0.65
N ALA A 26 9.81 -6.54 0.90
CA ALA A 26 9.16 -6.08 2.11
C ALA A 26 9.74 -6.83 3.32
N ASP A 27 10.29 -6.06 4.26
CA ASP A 27 10.74 -6.60 5.53
C ASP A 27 9.53 -6.80 6.45
N PHE A 28 9.11 -8.05 6.60
CA PHE A 28 8.00 -8.44 7.47
C PHE A 28 8.43 -8.73 8.90
N GLN A 29 9.67 -8.41 9.29
CA GLN A 29 10.06 -8.53 10.70
C GLN A 29 9.22 -7.54 11.54
N PRO A 30 8.51 -8.04 12.56
CA PRO A 30 7.76 -7.17 13.43
C PRO A 30 8.75 -6.35 14.25
N ALA A 31 8.52 -5.03 14.35
CA ALA A 31 9.32 -4.15 15.19
C ALA A 31 9.20 -4.50 16.70
N TYR A 32 8.15 -5.25 17.09
CA TYR A 32 7.86 -5.65 18.47
C TYR A 32 7.33 -7.08 18.53
N ASP A 33 7.77 -7.85 19.53
CA ASP A 33 7.31 -9.22 19.76
C ASP A 33 5.90 -9.32 20.38
N GLU A 34 5.36 -8.19 20.84
CA GLU A 34 4.04 -8.07 21.45
C GLU A 34 3.30 -6.81 20.94
N PRO A 35 1.95 -6.77 20.98
CA PRO A 35 1.19 -5.61 20.53
C PRO A 35 1.51 -4.36 21.34
N GLN A 36 2.04 -3.33 20.68
CA GLN A 36 2.37 -2.04 21.29
C GLN A 36 1.41 -0.93 20.85
N SER A 37 1.11 0.00 21.76
CA SER A 37 0.42 1.25 21.42
C SER A 37 1.42 2.23 20.82
N ILE A 38 1.50 2.27 19.49
CA ILE A 38 2.36 3.19 18.75
C ILE A 38 1.64 4.48 18.36
N PRO A 39 2.32 5.65 18.42
CA PRO A 39 1.73 6.92 18.06
C PRO A 39 1.34 6.93 16.56
N THR A 40 0.07 7.27 16.29
CA THR A 40 -0.52 7.18 14.95
C THR A 40 -0.49 8.50 14.18
N PHE A 41 -0.93 9.61 14.79
CA PHE A 41 -1.07 10.92 14.11
C PHE A 41 -0.69 12.13 14.97
N THR A 42 -0.23 11.93 16.20
CA THR A 42 -0.08 13.04 17.13
C THR A 42 1.25 13.75 16.91
N THR A 43 1.18 15.06 16.67
CA THR A 43 2.31 15.98 16.61
C THR A 43 2.41 16.79 17.91
N ALA A 44 1.88 16.23 19.00
CA ALA A 44 1.92 16.87 20.31
C ALA A 44 3.35 17.25 20.69
N HIS A 45 3.49 18.34 21.46
CA HIS A 45 4.78 18.78 22.00
C HIS A 45 5.44 17.78 22.96
N ASP A 46 4.71 16.73 23.34
CA ASP A 46 5.25 15.63 24.12
C ASP A 46 6.13 14.74 23.22
N PRO A 47 7.44 14.66 23.50
CA PRO A 47 8.36 13.87 22.69
C PRO A 47 8.02 12.37 22.69
N GLU A 48 7.34 11.81 23.69
CA GLU A 48 6.95 10.38 23.63
C GLU A 48 5.80 10.12 22.65
N LEU A 49 4.97 11.13 22.41
CA LEU A 49 3.81 11.02 21.54
C LEU A 49 4.11 11.52 20.11
N ASN A 50 5.06 12.43 19.94
CA ASN A 50 5.37 13.01 18.64
C ASN A 50 5.87 11.95 17.64
N ILE A 51 5.26 11.92 16.45
CA ILE A 51 5.64 11.05 15.33
C ILE A 51 6.98 11.45 14.69
N TYR A 52 7.49 12.65 14.96
CA TYR A 52 8.77 13.14 14.47
C TYR A 52 9.87 13.05 15.53
N ASP A 53 11.09 12.69 15.13
CA ASP A 53 12.30 12.75 15.94
C ASP A 53 12.82 14.19 16.10
N GLU A 54 13.94 14.34 16.82
CA GLU A 54 14.57 15.65 17.05
C GLU A 54 15.13 16.30 15.77
N ASP A 55 15.38 15.49 14.73
CA ASP A 55 15.91 15.90 13.42
C ASP A 55 14.80 16.17 12.38
N GLY A 56 13.53 15.93 12.74
CA GLY A 56 12.36 16.12 11.89
C GLY A 56 12.03 14.94 10.97
N ASN A 57 12.65 13.78 11.15
CA ASN A 57 12.29 12.54 10.45
C ASN A 57 11.19 11.79 11.19
N LEU A 58 10.52 10.87 10.50
CA LEU A 58 9.54 9.99 11.15
C LEU A 58 10.24 9.03 12.10
N LYS A 59 9.76 8.91 13.32
CA LYS A 59 10.35 7.96 14.27
C LYS A 59 10.10 6.53 13.82
N GLU A 60 11.12 5.68 13.97
CA GLU A 60 11.04 4.26 13.62
C GLU A 60 9.92 3.52 14.39
N ASN A 61 9.57 4.00 15.58
CA ASN A 61 8.50 3.47 16.42
C ASN A 61 7.11 4.08 16.14
N SER A 62 6.96 4.86 15.08
CA SER A 62 5.69 5.48 14.70
C SER A 62 4.97 4.68 13.61
N LEU A 63 3.64 4.70 13.64
CA LEU A 63 2.83 4.03 12.62
C LEU A 63 3.05 4.58 11.20
N PRO A 64 3.24 5.90 10.98
CA PRO A 64 3.59 6.45 9.68
C PRO A 64 4.92 5.92 9.13
N PHE A 65 5.94 5.73 9.96
CA PHE A 65 7.22 5.16 9.53
C PHE A 65 7.05 3.73 9.01
N ALA A 66 6.34 2.88 9.76
CA ALA A 66 6.04 1.52 9.31
C ALA A 66 5.26 1.51 7.98
N ILE A 67 4.26 2.38 7.82
CA ILE A 67 3.44 2.41 6.60
C ILE A 67 4.23 2.93 5.39
N PHE A 68 4.95 4.04 5.53
CA PHE A 68 5.55 4.74 4.40
C PHE A 68 7.00 4.34 4.12
N GLU A 69 7.80 4.05 5.13
CA GLU A 69 9.21 3.70 4.95
C GLU A 69 9.39 2.18 4.84
N GLN A 70 8.78 1.40 5.73
CA GLN A 70 8.89 -0.07 5.69
C GLN A 70 7.99 -0.70 4.63
N PHE A 71 6.72 -0.28 4.53
CA PHE A 71 5.75 -0.86 3.58
C PHE A 71 5.42 0.03 2.37
N GLY A 72 6.09 1.17 2.19
CA GLY A 72 5.78 2.12 1.12
C GLY A 72 5.78 1.51 -0.28
N PHE A 73 6.75 0.62 -0.56
CA PHE A 73 6.81 -0.09 -1.84
C PHE A 73 5.64 -1.05 -2.08
N VAL A 74 5.06 -1.63 -1.03
CA VAL A 74 3.89 -2.51 -1.10
C VAL A 74 2.60 -1.70 -1.31
N LEU A 75 2.54 -0.46 -0.84
CA LEU A 75 1.38 0.42 -1.04
C LEU A 75 1.14 0.78 -2.50
N ILE A 76 2.19 0.86 -3.33
CA ILE A 76 2.07 1.19 -4.75
C ILE A 76 1.22 0.16 -5.51
N PRO A 77 1.56 -1.15 -5.54
CA PRO A 77 0.73 -2.13 -6.20
C PRO A 77 -0.64 -2.27 -5.53
N LEU A 78 -0.74 -2.13 -4.20
CA LEU A 78 -2.03 -2.14 -3.49
C LEU A 78 -2.97 -1.03 -3.99
N ALA A 79 -2.46 0.20 -4.15
CA ALA A 79 -3.22 1.34 -4.62
C ALA A 79 -3.70 1.13 -6.07
N VAL A 80 -2.83 0.62 -6.95
CA VAL A 80 -3.21 0.29 -8.34
C VAL A 80 -4.28 -0.80 -8.37
N LEU A 81 -4.20 -1.79 -7.49
CA LEU A 81 -5.16 -2.89 -7.42
C LEU A 81 -6.53 -2.39 -6.91
N MET A 82 -6.55 -1.57 -5.86
CA MET A 82 -7.78 -0.93 -5.36
C MET A 82 -8.42 -0.01 -6.41
N PHE A 83 -7.62 0.80 -7.09
CA PHE A 83 -8.11 1.67 -8.16
C PHE A 83 -8.64 0.85 -9.36
N GLY A 84 -7.91 -0.19 -9.76
CA GLY A 84 -8.33 -1.11 -10.82
C GLY A 84 -9.64 -1.82 -10.49
N ALA A 85 -9.82 -2.28 -9.25
CA ALA A 85 -11.06 -2.89 -8.78
C ALA A 85 -12.23 -1.89 -8.82
N MET A 86 -12.01 -0.65 -8.41
CA MET A 86 -13.04 0.41 -8.45
C MET A 86 -13.46 0.72 -9.89
N VAL A 87 -12.51 0.91 -10.82
CA VAL A 87 -12.80 1.17 -12.23
C VAL A 87 -13.50 -0.03 -12.88
N GLY A 88 -13.04 -1.25 -12.59
CA GLY A 88 -13.66 -2.48 -13.09
C GLY A 88 -15.11 -2.61 -12.62
N GLY A 89 -15.38 -2.36 -11.34
CA GLY A 89 -16.74 -2.37 -10.80
C GLY A 89 -17.66 -1.38 -11.51
N VAL A 90 -17.21 -0.13 -11.72
CA VAL A 90 -18.01 0.90 -12.42
C VAL A 90 -18.31 0.50 -13.86
N VAL A 91 -17.35 -0.07 -14.59
CA VAL A 91 -17.54 -0.47 -15.99
C VAL A 91 -18.54 -1.62 -16.08
N ILE A 92 -18.42 -2.64 -15.21
CA ILE A 92 -19.34 -3.77 -15.16
C ILE A 92 -20.76 -3.29 -14.82
N SER A 93 -20.90 -2.43 -13.81
CA SER A 93 -22.21 -1.88 -13.44
C SER A 93 -22.84 -1.01 -14.54
N ARG A 94 -22.07 -0.46 -15.48
CA ARG A 94 -22.64 0.25 -16.65
C ARG A 94 -23.06 -0.70 -17.76
N GLU A 95 -22.31 -1.78 -18.00
CA GLU A 95 -22.73 -2.80 -18.97
C GLU A 95 -24.05 -3.47 -18.54
N GLU A 96 -24.25 -3.76 -17.26
CA GLU A 96 -25.50 -4.36 -16.74
C GLU A 96 -26.76 -3.47 -16.86
N VAL A 97 -26.61 -2.17 -17.08
CA VAL A 97 -27.73 -1.21 -17.23
C VAL A 97 -28.03 -0.92 -18.70
N GLU A 98 -27.07 -1.14 -19.58
CA GLU A 98 -27.21 -0.95 -21.03
C GLU A 98 -27.76 -2.21 -21.74
N GLU A 99 -27.77 -3.37 -21.08
CA GLU A 99 -28.58 -4.55 -21.44
C GLU A 99 -30.03 -4.46 -20.90
#